data_AF-T1X6V1-F1
#
_entry.id   AF-T1X6V1-F1
#
_cell.length_a   1.000
_cell.length_b   1.000
_cell.length_c   1.000
_cell.angle_alpha   90.00
_cell.angle_beta   90.00
_cell.angle_gamma   90.00
#
_symmetry.space_group_name_H-M   'P 1'
#
loop_
_entity.id
_entity.type
_entity.pdbx_description
1 polymer ?
#
loop_
_entity_poly.entity_id
_entity_poly.type
_entity_poly.pdbx_seq_one_letter_code
_entity_poly.pdbx_strand_id
1 'polypeptide(L)'
;MKFGTRTAALASTAPLVLAGCSYLAPLLPSFTPSPPPAPPPVVSPSGLAPITEEQVERIREAIVTKPPTPAVARVVQSAAPTIESFVRTEGCITARNGAVLNPFAAPGRLFDGTGFQGGPMAEMQYHDKTACVTVKRIQNWKMVSPKRLRFEVVYVGDDGEERSVRRHELTRQPRGGWLFTR
;
A
#
# COMPACT_ATOMS: atom_id res chain seq x y z
N MET A 1 39.72 -48.45 -0.35
CA MET A 1 40.24 -49.54 -1.21
C MET A 1 39.07 -50.15 -2.00
N LYS A 2 39.30 -50.38 -3.30
CA LYS A 2 38.68 -51.40 -4.20
C LYS A 2 37.22 -51.25 -4.68
N PHE A 3 37.11 -50.69 -5.90
CA PHE A 3 36.56 -51.22 -7.16
C PHE A 3 35.54 -52.36 -7.16
N GLY A 4 34.56 -52.25 -8.07
CA GLY A 4 33.78 -53.38 -8.58
C GLY A 4 32.86 -53.03 -9.76
N THR A 5 33.43 -52.83 -10.95
CA THR A 5 32.71 -52.77 -12.24
C THR A 5 32.29 -54.17 -12.68
N ARG A 6 31.11 -54.34 -13.27
CA ARG A 6 30.83 -55.41 -14.24
C ARG A 6 29.94 -54.91 -15.37
N THR A 7 30.26 -55.41 -16.55
CA THR A 7 29.82 -54.98 -17.89
C THR A 7 28.98 -56.10 -18.54
N ALA A 8 28.16 -55.72 -19.54
CA ALA A 8 27.62 -56.53 -20.65
C ALA A 8 26.40 -57.44 -20.31
N ALA A 9 25.43 -57.73 -21.20
CA ALA A 9 25.30 -57.57 -22.65
C ALA A 9 23.82 -57.57 -23.11
N LEU A 10 23.65 -57.25 -24.41
CA LEU A 10 22.46 -57.24 -25.27
C LEU A 10 21.46 -58.41 -25.14
N ALA A 11 20.17 -58.13 -25.38
CA ALA A 11 19.33 -58.93 -26.28
C ALA A 11 18.02 -58.19 -26.65
N SER A 12 17.84 -57.97 -27.95
CA SER A 12 16.61 -57.51 -28.59
C SER A 12 15.44 -58.46 -28.35
N THR A 13 14.24 -57.92 -28.19
CA THR A 13 12.98 -58.50 -28.71
C THR A 13 11.88 -57.44 -28.61
N ALA A 14 11.49 -56.88 -29.75
CA ALA A 14 10.22 -56.19 -29.89
C ALA A 14 9.11 -57.23 -30.08
N PRO A 15 7.91 -56.96 -29.56
CA PRO A 15 6.75 -57.11 -30.42
C PRO A 15 5.87 -55.86 -30.41
N LEU A 16 5.34 -55.61 -31.61
CA LEU A 16 4.29 -54.65 -31.95
C LEU A 16 3.10 -54.75 -30.99
N VAL A 17 2.64 -53.59 -30.50
CA VAL A 17 1.27 -53.41 -30.07
C VAL A 17 0.70 -52.21 -30.79
N LEU A 18 -0.25 -52.48 -31.71
CA LEU A 18 -1.16 -51.48 -32.26
C LEU A 18 -2.16 -51.07 -31.18
N ALA A 19 -2.16 -49.81 -30.81
CA ALA A 19 -3.28 -49.04 -30.27
C ALA A 19 -2.79 -47.58 -30.20
N GLY A 20 -3.43 -46.54 -30.68
CA GLY A 20 -4.78 -46.32 -31.16
C GLY A 20 -4.95 -44.80 -31.15
N CYS A 21 -5.64 -44.27 -32.17
CA CYS A 21 -6.18 -42.91 -32.25
C CYS A 21 -5.21 -41.73 -31.99
N SER A 22 -4.59 -41.25 -33.06
CA SER A 22 -4.10 -39.88 -33.18
C SER A 22 -5.24 -38.88 -32.95
N TYR A 23 -5.19 -38.12 -31.86
CA TYR A 23 -5.90 -36.85 -31.76
C TYR A 23 -4.90 -35.73 -32.08
N LEU A 24 -4.94 -35.27 -33.33
CA LEU A 24 -4.34 -34.01 -33.74
C LEU A 24 -5.15 -32.89 -33.07
N ALA A 25 -4.63 -32.32 -32.00
CA ALA A 25 -5.14 -31.07 -31.45
C ALA A 25 -4.68 -29.90 -32.34
N PRO A 26 -5.60 -29.07 -32.89
CA PRO A 26 -5.18 -27.87 -33.59
C PRO A 26 -4.70 -26.83 -32.58
N LEU A 27 -3.45 -26.36 -32.76
CA LEU A 27 -2.92 -25.16 -32.12
C LEU A 27 -3.67 -23.93 -32.67
N LEU A 28 -4.74 -23.53 -31.98
CA LEU A 28 -5.37 -22.23 -32.21
C LEU A 28 -4.76 -21.18 -31.27
N PRO A 29 -4.38 -19.99 -31.76
CA PRO A 29 -3.92 -18.89 -30.92
C PRO A 29 -5.06 -18.41 -30.02
N SER A 30 -4.80 -18.39 -28.71
CA SER A 30 -5.75 -17.91 -27.71
C SER A 30 -5.85 -16.39 -27.82
N PHE A 31 -6.84 -15.88 -28.55
CA PHE A 31 -7.26 -14.50 -28.44
C PHE A 31 -8.04 -14.33 -27.13
N THR A 32 -7.35 -13.93 -26.06
CA THR A 32 -8.03 -13.38 -24.89
C THR A 32 -8.44 -11.94 -25.21
N PRO A 33 -9.74 -11.59 -25.18
CA PRO A 33 -10.14 -10.20 -25.32
C PRO A 33 -9.57 -9.39 -24.15
N SER A 34 -8.95 -8.23 -24.45
CA SER A 34 -8.50 -7.30 -23.42
C SER A 34 -9.68 -6.91 -22.53
N PRO A 35 -9.49 -6.84 -21.20
CA PRO A 35 -10.55 -6.42 -20.30
C PRO A 35 -11.01 -5.00 -20.66
N PRO A 36 -12.32 -4.71 -20.55
CA PRO A 36 -12.85 -3.38 -20.83
C PRO A 36 -12.17 -2.33 -19.93
N PRO A 37 -12.01 -1.08 -20.42
CA PRO A 37 -11.42 -0.01 -19.63
C PRO A 37 -12.21 0.14 -18.33
N ALA A 38 -11.48 0.21 -17.21
CA ALA A 38 -12.09 0.37 -15.89
C ALA A 38 -12.97 1.62 -15.87
N PRO A 39 -14.15 1.58 -15.21
CA PRO A 39 -15.00 2.75 -15.07
C PRO A 39 -14.24 3.88 -14.37
N PRO A 40 -14.54 5.15 -14.67
CA PRO A 40 -13.85 6.28 -14.07
C PRO A 40 -14.01 6.24 -12.53
N PRO A 41 -12.97 6.62 -11.76
CA PRO A 41 -13.02 6.62 -10.31
C PRO A 41 -14.14 7.55 -9.83
N VAL A 42 -15.16 6.98 -9.17
CA VAL A 42 -16.25 7.77 -8.59
C VAL A 42 -15.73 8.41 -7.30
N VAL A 43 -15.59 9.73 -7.30
CA VAL A 43 -15.31 10.49 -6.07
C VAL A 43 -16.51 10.32 -5.14
N SER A 44 -16.27 9.81 -3.94
CA SER A 44 -17.33 9.60 -2.95
C SER A 44 -17.93 10.96 -2.52
N PRO A 45 -19.22 11.01 -2.10
CA PRO A 45 -19.84 12.23 -1.56
C PRO A 45 -19.03 12.89 -0.43
N SER A 46 -18.21 12.08 0.25
CA SER A 46 -17.27 12.48 1.30
C SER A 46 -16.10 13.36 0.82
N GLY A 47 -15.88 13.50 -0.49
CA GLY A 47 -14.72 14.21 -1.05
C GLY A 47 -13.42 13.39 -1.03
N LEU A 48 -13.55 12.06 -1.11
CA LEU A 48 -12.45 11.11 -1.15
C LEU A 48 -12.38 10.39 -2.49
N ALA A 49 -11.18 10.30 -3.05
CA ALA A 49 -10.86 9.39 -4.15
C ALA A 49 -10.92 7.92 -3.68
N PRO A 50 -11.26 6.98 -4.58
CA PRO A 50 -11.17 5.56 -4.27
C PRO A 50 -9.70 5.14 -4.13
N ILE A 51 -9.39 4.42 -3.06
CA ILE A 51 -8.06 3.84 -2.81
C ILE A 51 -8.03 2.37 -3.23
N THR A 52 -6.91 1.92 -3.81
CA THR A 52 -6.72 0.52 -4.20
C THR A 52 -6.12 -0.32 -3.07
N GLU A 53 -6.26 -1.65 -3.11
CA GLU A 53 -5.67 -2.53 -2.09
C GLU A 53 -4.13 -2.50 -2.14
N GLU A 54 -3.53 -2.33 -3.31
CA GLU A 54 -2.08 -2.18 -3.45
C GLU A 54 -1.57 -0.92 -2.73
N GLN A 55 -2.32 0.18 -2.77
CA GLN A 55 -1.97 1.39 -2.03
C GLN A 55 -2.05 1.17 -0.52
N VAL A 56 -3.03 0.40 -0.05
CA VAL A 56 -3.19 0.05 1.37
C VAL A 56 -2.04 -0.80 1.85
N GLU A 57 -1.65 -1.82 1.07
CA GLU A 57 -0.56 -2.70 1.47
C GLU A 57 0.76 -1.93 1.53
N ARG A 58 1.02 -1.02 0.58
CA ARG A 58 2.18 -0.11 0.66
C ARG A 58 2.16 0.73 1.94
N ILE A 59 0.99 1.21 2.39
CA ILE A 59 0.88 1.94 3.66
C ILE A 59 1.26 1.03 4.83
N ARG A 60 0.73 -0.19 4.88
CA ARG A 60 1.03 -1.17 5.96
C ARG A 60 2.51 -1.50 6.01
N GLU A 61 3.12 -1.80 4.86
CA GLU A 61 4.55 -2.05 4.74
C GLU A 61 5.38 -0.83 5.19
N ALA A 62 4.99 0.37 4.78
CA ALA A 62 5.70 1.60 5.12
C ALA A 62 5.65 1.94 6.62
N ILE A 63 4.58 1.56 7.33
CA ILE A 63 4.45 1.77 8.78
C ILE A 63 5.47 0.95 9.56
N VAL A 64 5.65 -0.32 9.18
CA VAL A 64 6.53 -1.25 9.93
C VAL A 64 7.99 -1.21 9.48
N THR A 65 8.28 -0.48 8.40
CA THR A 65 9.62 -0.41 7.83
C THR A 65 10.58 0.41 8.73
N LYS A 66 11.57 -0.30 9.31
CA LYS A 66 12.77 0.26 9.96
C LYS A 66 12.53 1.35 11.03
N PRO A 67 11.78 1.07 12.11
CA PRO A 67 11.76 1.95 13.26
C PRO A 67 13.19 2.08 13.86
N PRO A 68 13.63 3.27 14.31
CA PRO A 68 15.01 3.51 14.75
C PRO A 68 15.46 2.69 15.96
N THR A 69 14.51 2.33 16.84
CA THR A 69 14.78 1.56 18.06
C THR A 69 13.61 0.61 18.35
N PRO A 70 13.83 -0.49 19.12
CA PRO A 70 12.75 -1.37 19.56
C PRO A 70 11.66 -0.65 20.37
N ALA A 71 12.01 0.39 21.13
CA ALA A 71 11.05 1.18 21.88
C ALA A 71 10.10 1.95 20.94
N VAL A 72 10.65 2.57 19.89
CA VAL A 72 9.86 3.22 18.84
C VAL A 72 9.01 2.19 18.09
N ALA A 73 9.55 1.01 17.79
CA ALA A 73 8.81 -0.05 17.09
C ALA A 73 7.52 -0.44 17.83
N ARG A 74 7.57 -0.61 19.16
CA ARG A 74 6.40 -0.93 19.99
C ARG A 74 5.35 0.18 19.95
N VAL A 75 5.81 1.43 20.04
CA VAL A 75 4.93 2.61 19.97
C VAL A 75 4.25 2.69 18.60
N VAL A 76 5.02 2.56 17.51
CA VAL A 76 4.50 2.55 16.13
C VAL A 76 3.50 1.42 15.95
N GLN A 77 3.81 0.20 16.38
CA GLN A 77 2.90 -0.95 16.28
C GLN A 77 1.58 -0.69 17.02
N SER A 78 1.62 -0.06 18.20
CA SER A 78 0.41 0.29 18.95
C SER A 78 -0.43 1.40 18.29
N ALA A 79 0.19 2.21 17.42
CA ALA A 79 -0.47 3.30 16.68
C ALA A 79 -0.84 2.92 15.25
N ALA A 80 -0.34 1.78 14.75
CA ALA A 80 -0.42 1.40 13.34
C ALA A 80 -1.84 1.46 12.75
N PRO A 81 -2.90 0.95 13.40
CA PRO A 81 -4.25 1.03 12.83
C PRO A 81 -4.75 2.46 12.63
N THR A 82 -4.42 3.37 13.56
CA THR A 82 -4.75 4.79 13.44
C THR A 82 -3.93 5.47 12.36
N ILE A 83 -2.63 5.15 12.26
CA ILE A 83 -1.74 5.71 11.24
C ILE A 83 -2.22 5.27 9.84
N GLU A 84 -2.50 3.98 9.64
CA GLU A 84 -3.00 3.45 8.37
C GLU A 84 -4.28 4.17 7.94
N SER A 85 -5.27 4.24 8.84
CA SER A 85 -6.57 4.86 8.54
C SER A 85 -6.44 6.35 8.20
N PHE A 86 -5.62 7.09 8.96
CA PHE A 86 -5.39 8.51 8.72
C PHE A 86 -4.67 8.74 7.40
N VAL A 87 -3.56 8.05 7.16
CA VAL A 87 -2.70 8.22 5.98
C VAL A 87 -3.45 7.83 4.69
N ARG A 88 -4.24 6.75 4.75
CA ARG A 88 -5.18 6.37 3.68
C ARG A 88 -6.16 7.49 3.39
N THR A 89 -6.77 8.07 4.42
CA THR A 89 -7.78 9.12 4.25
C THR A 89 -7.14 10.39 3.70
N GLU A 90 -6.02 10.83 4.29
CA GLU A 90 -5.30 12.03 3.90
C GLU A 90 -4.80 11.98 2.45
N GLY A 91 -4.23 10.83 2.05
CA GLY A 91 -3.76 10.59 0.68
C GLY A 91 -4.86 10.64 -0.39
N CYS A 92 -6.13 10.59 0.00
CA CYS A 92 -7.26 10.52 -0.91
C CYS A 92 -8.18 11.75 -0.87
N ILE A 93 -7.83 12.82 -0.16
CA ILE A 93 -8.67 14.04 -0.09
C ILE A 93 -8.64 14.80 -1.42
N THR A 94 -9.74 14.78 -2.17
CA THR A 94 -9.87 15.46 -3.48
C THR A 94 -10.60 16.80 -3.35
N ALA A 95 -11.57 16.90 -2.44
CA ALA A 95 -12.44 18.07 -2.32
C ALA A 95 -11.86 19.21 -1.46
N ARG A 96 -10.58 19.14 -1.07
CA ARG A 96 -9.97 20.05 -0.06
C ARG A 96 -10.80 20.12 1.23
N ASN A 97 -11.43 19.00 1.59
CA ASN A 97 -12.22 18.85 2.80
C ASN A 97 -11.39 18.07 3.83
N GLY A 98 -10.68 18.77 4.71
CA GLY A 98 -9.90 18.17 5.78
C GLY A 98 -10.76 17.64 6.92
N ALA A 99 -12.03 18.03 7.03
CA ALA A 99 -12.90 17.59 8.12
C ALA A 99 -13.13 16.07 8.14
N VAL A 100 -12.89 15.38 7.01
CA VAL A 100 -12.86 13.91 6.94
C VAL A 100 -11.80 13.27 7.85
N LEU A 101 -10.79 14.05 8.28
CA LEU A 101 -9.74 13.62 9.21
C LEU A 101 -10.10 13.85 10.69
N ASN A 102 -11.18 14.59 10.98
CA ASN A 102 -11.60 14.89 12.36
C ASN A 102 -11.88 13.67 13.24
N PRO A 103 -12.34 12.50 12.73
CA PRO A 103 -12.43 11.27 13.54
C PRO A 103 -11.10 10.83 14.15
N PHE A 104 -9.97 11.24 13.57
CA PHE A 104 -8.63 10.90 14.05
C PHE A 104 -8.01 12.03 14.90
N ALA A 105 -8.68 13.18 15.03
CA ALA A 105 -8.14 14.34 15.70
C ALA A 105 -8.16 14.18 17.23
N ALA A 106 -7.09 14.60 17.89
CA ALA A 106 -7.03 14.66 19.34
C ALA A 106 -8.02 15.72 19.88
N PRO A 107 -8.48 15.61 21.14
CA PRO A 107 -9.34 16.62 21.74
C PRO A 107 -8.78 18.04 21.59
N GLY A 108 -9.63 18.98 21.18
CA GLY A 108 -9.23 20.37 20.92
C GLY A 108 -8.49 20.58 19.60
N ARG A 109 -8.42 19.58 18.72
CA ARG A 109 -7.88 19.70 17.36
C ARG A 109 -8.97 19.45 16.34
N LEU A 110 -8.93 20.22 15.26
CA LEU A 110 -9.81 20.09 14.11
C LEU A 110 -9.00 20.34 12.85
N PHE A 111 -9.36 19.65 11.78
CA PHE A 111 -8.93 19.88 10.42
C PHE A 111 -10.04 20.64 9.69
N ASP A 112 -9.63 21.64 8.90
CA ASP A 112 -10.55 22.54 8.21
C ASP A 112 -11.38 21.78 7.16
N GLY A 113 -12.69 22.01 7.15
CA GLY A 113 -13.62 21.42 6.18
C GLY A 113 -13.64 22.16 4.84
N THR A 114 -13.15 23.39 4.79
CA THR A 114 -13.18 24.22 3.58
C THR A 114 -11.78 24.67 3.20
N GLY A 115 -11.33 24.36 1.98
CA GLY A 115 -10.04 24.87 1.50
C GLY A 115 -8.84 24.26 2.22
N PHE A 116 -8.95 23.04 2.73
CA PHE A 116 -7.85 22.30 3.36
C PHE A 116 -6.65 22.22 2.42
N GLN A 117 -5.58 22.93 2.79
CA GLN A 117 -4.28 22.92 2.11
C GLN A 117 -3.31 21.90 2.73
N GLY A 118 -3.71 21.24 3.82
CA GLY A 118 -2.86 20.30 4.54
C GLY A 118 -2.67 18.95 3.84
N GLY A 119 -3.49 18.62 2.84
CA GLY A 119 -3.44 17.33 2.14
C GLY A 119 -2.31 17.28 1.10
N PRO A 120 -1.69 16.11 0.86
CA PRO A 120 -0.53 15.97 -0.03
C PRO A 120 -0.82 16.36 -1.49
N MET A 121 -2.03 16.15 -2.00
CA MET A 121 -2.42 16.51 -3.36
C MET A 121 -2.36 18.01 -3.65
N ALA A 122 -2.51 18.86 -2.63
CA ALA A 122 -2.60 20.31 -2.78
C ALA A 122 -1.30 20.94 -3.32
N GLU A 123 -0.16 20.27 -3.13
CA GLU A 123 1.18 20.72 -3.56
C GLU A 123 1.63 20.09 -4.88
N MET A 124 0.84 19.15 -5.42
CA MET A 124 1.14 18.48 -6.69
C MET A 124 0.37 19.19 -7.79
N GLN A 125 1.00 19.65 -8.85
CA GLN A 125 0.37 20.38 -9.95
C GLN A 125 -0.21 19.43 -11.01
N TYR A 126 0.48 18.33 -11.31
CA TYR A 126 0.21 17.47 -12.45
C TYR A 126 -0.49 16.15 -12.10
N HIS A 127 -0.43 15.72 -10.84
CA HIS A 127 -1.16 14.54 -10.37
C HIS A 127 -2.68 14.68 -10.53
N ASP A 128 -3.32 13.59 -10.97
CA ASP A 128 -4.77 13.48 -11.10
C ASP A 128 -5.47 13.77 -9.76
N LYS A 129 -6.26 14.86 -9.72
CA LYS A 129 -6.99 15.30 -8.52
C LYS A 129 -8.21 14.44 -8.18
N THR A 130 -8.48 13.42 -8.99
CA THR A 130 -9.54 12.42 -8.73
C THR A 130 -8.98 11.11 -8.20
N ALA A 131 -7.65 10.94 -8.17
CA ALA A 131 -6.95 9.78 -7.67
C ALA A 131 -6.31 10.03 -6.29
N CYS A 132 -6.01 8.97 -5.55
CA CYS A 132 -5.22 9.06 -4.33
C CYS A 132 -3.73 9.15 -4.67
N VAL A 133 -2.98 9.96 -3.91
CA VAL A 133 -1.51 9.90 -3.94
C VAL A 133 -1.00 8.62 -3.28
N THR A 134 0.17 8.15 -3.69
CA THR A 134 0.77 6.94 -3.16
C THR A 134 1.77 7.24 -2.05
N VAL A 135 1.74 6.47 -0.97
CA VAL A 135 2.77 6.53 0.08
C VAL A 135 4.04 5.84 -0.41
N LYS A 136 5.12 6.61 -0.54
CA LYS A 136 6.45 6.10 -0.90
C LYS A 136 7.18 5.54 0.31
N ARG A 137 7.05 6.19 1.47
CA ARG A 137 7.64 5.75 2.75
C ARG A 137 7.14 6.59 3.92
N ILE A 138 7.26 6.03 5.12
CA ILE A 138 7.15 6.77 6.38
C ILE A 138 8.53 6.82 7.03
N GLN A 139 8.95 8.00 7.46
CA GLN A 139 10.32 8.27 7.87
C GLN A 139 10.37 9.17 9.10
N ASN A 140 11.58 9.40 9.62
CA ASN A 140 11.84 10.36 10.71
C ASN A 140 11.00 10.09 11.97
N TRP A 141 10.80 8.82 12.29
CA TRP A 141 10.14 8.39 13.52
C TRP A 141 10.86 8.96 14.75
N LYS A 142 10.12 9.68 15.57
CA LYS A 142 10.61 10.31 16.80
C LYS A 142 9.62 10.11 17.93
N MET A 143 10.02 9.34 18.94
CA MET A 143 9.31 9.26 20.21
C MET A 143 9.67 10.50 21.03
N VAL A 144 8.80 11.52 21.01
CA VAL A 144 8.99 12.77 21.77
C VAL A 144 8.79 12.52 23.27
N SER A 145 7.85 11.64 23.60
CA SER A 145 7.63 11.06 24.92
C SER A 145 6.95 9.70 24.75
N PRO A 146 6.80 8.88 25.81
CA PRO A 146 6.05 7.63 25.73
C PRO A 146 4.59 7.77 25.26
N LYS A 147 4.02 8.99 25.30
CA LYS A 147 2.66 9.31 24.85
C LYS A 147 2.62 10.22 23.62
N ARG A 148 3.74 10.48 22.95
CA ARG A 148 3.82 11.38 21.80
C ARG A 148 4.80 10.90 20.75
N LEU A 149 4.28 10.65 19.55
CA LEU A 149 5.03 10.14 18.41
C LEU A 149 4.97 11.14 17.27
N ARG A 150 6.11 11.41 16.63
CA ARG A 150 6.21 12.22 15.42
C ARG A 150 6.82 11.42 14.29
N PHE A 151 6.41 11.69 13.07
CA PHE A 151 6.98 11.11 11.85
C PHE A 151 6.64 11.96 10.64
N GLU A 152 7.20 11.59 9.50
CA GLU A 152 6.89 12.20 8.21
C GLU A 152 6.41 11.12 7.23
N VAL A 153 5.37 11.45 6.46
CA VAL A 153 4.90 10.61 5.36
C VAL A 153 5.34 11.28 4.06
N VAL A 154 5.96 10.49 3.19
CA VAL A 154 6.33 10.93 1.84
C VAL A 154 5.30 10.38 0.86
N TYR A 155 4.52 11.27 0.29
CA TYR A 155 3.57 10.96 -0.77
C TYR A 155 4.17 11.27 -2.14
N VAL A 156 3.76 10.53 -3.15
CA VAL A 156 4.10 10.77 -4.56
C VAL A 156 2.87 10.69 -5.45
N GLY A 157 2.88 11.45 -6.54
CA GLY A 157 1.90 11.32 -7.62
C GLY A 157 2.06 9.99 -8.37
N ASP A 158 1.19 9.75 -9.36
CA ASP A 158 1.13 8.48 -10.10
C ASP A 158 2.40 8.17 -10.90
N ASP A 159 3.02 9.22 -11.45
CA ASP A 159 4.29 9.17 -12.18
C ASP A 159 5.52 9.12 -11.26
N GLY A 160 5.34 9.36 -9.96
CA GLY A 160 6.42 9.43 -8.98
C GLY A 160 7.30 10.69 -9.07
N GLU A 161 7.01 11.62 -10.00
CA GLU A 161 7.79 12.83 -10.22
C GLU A 161 7.45 13.89 -9.18
N GLU A 162 6.16 14.05 -8.90
CA GLU A 162 5.69 14.98 -7.89
C GLU A 162 5.70 14.34 -6.50
N ARG A 163 6.14 15.11 -5.50
CA ARG A 163 6.29 14.64 -4.12
C ARG A 163 5.78 15.68 -3.14
N SER A 164 5.04 15.23 -2.13
CA SER A 164 4.72 16.03 -0.94
C SER A 164 5.18 15.31 0.32
N VAL A 165 5.57 16.08 1.33
CA VAL A 165 6.00 15.56 2.63
C VAL A 165 5.09 16.12 3.71
N ARG A 166 4.40 15.24 4.43
CA ARG A 166 3.52 15.61 5.53
C ARG A 166 4.12 15.21 6.86
N ARG A 167 4.06 16.14 7.81
CA ARG A 167 4.62 15.99 9.16
C ARG A 167 3.48 15.76 10.11
N HIS A 168 3.51 14.64 10.82
CA HIS A 168 2.46 14.26 11.74
C HIS A 168 2.94 14.19 13.17
N GLU A 169 2.01 14.40 14.08
CA GLU A 169 2.20 14.18 15.50
C GLU A 169 0.98 13.50 16.09
N LEU A 170 1.18 12.37 16.77
CA LEU A 170 0.13 11.65 17.48
C LEU A 170 0.35 11.72 18.97
N THR A 171 -0.74 11.74 19.72
CA THR A 171 -0.73 11.62 21.18
C THR A 171 -1.60 10.47 21.66
N ARG A 172 -1.05 9.69 22.59
CA ARG A 172 -1.73 8.56 23.22
C ARG A 172 -2.77 9.09 24.20
N GLN A 173 -4.02 8.67 24.05
CA GLN A 173 -5.11 9.11 24.91
C GLN A 173 -5.09 8.39 26.27
N PRO A 174 -5.68 8.98 27.33
CA PRO A 174 -5.76 8.36 28.65
C PRO A 174 -6.47 7.00 28.65
N ARG A 175 -7.52 6.85 27.83
CA ARG A 175 -8.31 5.60 27.68
C ARG A 175 -7.67 4.59 26.72
N GLY A 176 -6.46 4.85 26.23
CA GLY A 176 -5.84 4.09 25.14
C GLY A 176 -6.18 4.65 23.77
N GLY A 177 -5.50 4.14 22.73
CA GLY A 177 -5.59 4.68 21.38
C GLY A 177 -4.69 5.89 21.13
N TRP A 178 -4.52 6.21 19.85
CA TRP A 178 -3.70 7.31 19.37
C TRP A 178 -4.58 8.25 18.55
N LEU A 179 -4.34 9.55 18.68
CA LEU A 179 -5.03 10.57 17.89
C LEU A 179 -4.03 11.61 17.40
N PHE A 180 -4.29 12.17 16.22
CA PHE A 180 -3.47 13.16 15.55
C PHE A 180 -3.67 14.55 16.16
N THR A 181 -2.56 15.22 16.39
CA THR A 181 -2.48 16.62 16.82
C THR A 181 -1.97 17.54 15.73
N ARG A 182 -1.44 16.94 14.66
CA ARG A 182 -0.94 17.55 13.43
C ARG A 182 -0.96 16.50 12.34
#